data_AF-L8M6Y9-F1
#
_entry.id   AF-L8M6Y9-F1
#
_cell.length_a   1.000
_cell.length_b   1.000
_cell.length_c   1.000
_cell.angle_alpha   90.00
_cell.angle_beta   90.00
_cell.angle_gamma   90.00
#
_symmetry.space_group_name_H-M   'P 1'
#
loop_
_entity.id
_entity.type
_entity.pdbx_description
1 polymer ?
#
loop_
_entity_poly.entity_id
_entity_poly.type
_entity_poly.pdbx_seq_one_letter_code
_entity_poly.pdbx_strand_id
1 'polypeptide(L)'
;MLKLDPRNFSDHAYNGLEEIQADIAQLYGPKAGEYKKKASAIVQGLPNYISAWGLHRLAGDGLKYHNGSKETRYKGFVYQQFLQTLQELSQINFAPDNPKGLINMDLSTYAGLNRLAIALAQEWAFWSTAILGEPKE
;
A
#
# COMPACT_ATOMS: atom_id res chain seq x y z
N MET A 1 -1.23 23.42 3.06
CA MET A 1 -1.52 22.12 3.71
C MET A 1 -2.79 21.61 3.07
N LEU A 2 -2.74 20.51 2.30
CA LEU A 2 -3.93 19.89 1.72
C LEU A 2 -4.92 19.63 2.87
N LYS A 3 -6.10 20.25 2.82
CA LYS A 3 -7.16 20.00 3.78
C LYS A 3 -7.79 18.66 3.37
N LEU A 4 -7.20 17.57 3.85
CA LEU A 4 -7.74 16.24 3.60
C LEU A 4 -9.10 16.15 4.28
N ASP A 5 -10.16 15.98 3.48
CA ASP A 5 -11.47 15.59 4.00
C ASP A 5 -11.31 14.18 4.58
N PRO A 6 -11.52 13.96 5.89
CA PRO A 6 -11.36 12.64 6.50
C PRO A 6 -12.21 11.56 5.81
N ARG A 7 -13.36 11.93 5.25
CA ARG A 7 -14.23 10.99 4.54
C ARG A 7 -13.59 10.51 3.25
N ASN A 8 -13.04 11.44 2.47
CA ASN A 8 -12.34 11.09 1.24
C ASN A 8 -11.09 10.24 1.55
N PHE A 9 -10.39 10.58 2.64
CA PHE A 9 -9.21 9.82 3.06
C PHE A 9 -9.55 8.36 3.40
N SER A 10 -10.59 8.14 4.22
CA SER A 10 -11.07 6.79 4.56
C SER A 10 -11.63 6.07 3.33
N ASP A 11 -12.31 6.77 2.42
CA ASP A 11 -12.84 6.19 1.17
C ASP A 11 -11.71 5.69 0.26
N HIS A 12 -10.66 6.48 0.02
CA HIS A 12 -9.48 6.04 -0.72
C HIS A 12 -8.79 4.85 -0.05
N ALA A 13 -8.71 4.83 1.29
CA ALA A 13 -8.12 3.72 2.02
C ALA A 13 -8.93 2.43 1.86
N TYR A 14 -10.25 2.53 1.99
CA TYR A 14 -11.19 1.41 1.86
C TYR A 14 -11.16 0.85 0.42
N ASN A 15 -11.30 1.72 -0.58
CA ASN A 15 -11.30 1.32 -1.99
C ASN A 15 -9.99 0.66 -2.40
N GLY A 16 -8.84 1.20 -1.97
CA GLY A 16 -7.54 0.57 -2.23
C GLY A 16 -7.40 -0.85 -1.65
N LEU A 17 -8.03 -1.13 -0.51
CA LEU A 17 -8.05 -2.48 0.06
C LEU A 17 -9.01 -3.42 -0.68
N GLU A 18 -10.12 -2.91 -1.21
CA GLU A 18 -11.02 -3.70 -2.07
C GLU A 18 -10.34 -4.11 -3.38
N GLU A 19 -9.54 -3.23 -3.98
CA GLU A 19 -8.74 -3.56 -5.18
C GLU A 19 -7.74 -4.70 -4.89
N ILE A 20 -7.03 -4.64 -3.75
CA ILE A 20 -6.15 -5.75 -3.31
C ILE A 20 -6.95 -7.04 -3.13
N GLN A 21 -8.15 -6.93 -2.56
CA GLN A 21 -9.03 -8.07 -2.35
C GLN A 21 -9.42 -8.73 -3.68
N ALA A 22 -9.75 -7.93 -4.69
CA ALA A 22 -10.12 -8.37 -6.03
C ALA A 22 -8.93 -9.01 -6.76
N ASP A 23 -7.76 -8.37 -6.76
CA ASP A 23 -6.53 -8.89 -7.37
C ASP A 23 -6.13 -10.25 -6.79
N ILE A 24 -6.21 -10.39 -5.46
CA ILE A 24 -5.92 -11.66 -4.78
C ILE A 24 -6.97 -12.73 -5.14
N ALA A 25 -8.26 -12.36 -5.19
CA ALA A 25 -9.31 -13.29 -5.59
C ALA A 25 -9.07 -13.83 -7.01
N GLN A 26 -8.73 -12.94 -7.95
CA GLN A 26 -8.44 -13.29 -9.33
C GLN A 26 -7.20 -14.18 -9.46
N LEU A 27 -6.08 -13.85 -8.80
CA LEU A 27 -4.83 -14.57 -8.97
C LEU A 27 -4.82 -15.96 -8.30
N TYR A 28 -5.46 -16.08 -7.13
CA TYR A 28 -5.33 -17.26 -6.26
C TYR A 28 -6.58 -18.16 -6.24
N GLY A 29 -7.72 -17.70 -6.77
CA GLY A 29 -8.94 -18.50 -6.92
C GLY A 29 -9.35 -19.17 -5.59
N PRO A 30 -9.44 -20.52 -5.51
CA PRO A 30 -9.83 -21.22 -4.28
C PRO A 30 -8.93 -20.93 -3.07
N LYS A 31 -7.67 -20.55 -3.29
CA LYS A 31 -6.73 -20.22 -2.21
C LYS A 31 -6.78 -18.76 -1.78
N ALA A 32 -7.62 -17.93 -2.40
CA ALA A 32 -7.65 -16.48 -2.14
C ALA A 32 -7.83 -16.14 -0.66
N GLY A 33 -8.66 -16.88 0.07
CA GLY A 33 -8.87 -16.66 1.51
C GLY A 33 -7.58 -16.69 2.33
N GLU A 34 -6.64 -17.59 2.02
CA GLU A 34 -5.35 -17.64 2.72
C GLU A 34 -4.47 -16.43 2.38
N TYR A 35 -4.43 -16.05 1.11
CA TYR A 35 -3.59 -14.94 0.64
C TYR A 35 -4.15 -13.58 1.06
N LYS A 36 -5.47 -13.43 1.21
CA LYS A 36 -6.09 -12.23 1.79
C LYS A 36 -5.62 -12.02 3.24
N LYS A 37 -5.61 -13.08 4.06
CA LYS A 37 -5.07 -13.02 5.44
C LYS A 37 -3.58 -12.69 5.49
N LYS A 38 -2.78 -13.25 4.56
CA LYS A 38 -1.35 -12.88 4.43
C LYS A 38 -1.20 -11.42 4.01
N ALA A 39 -2.02 -10.92 3.09
CA ALA A 39 -2.01 -9.51 2.69
C ALA A 39 -2.41 -8.59 3.85
N SER A 40 -3.41 -8.97 4.67
CA SER A 40 -3.79 -8.26 5.89
C SER A 40 -2.61 -8.08 6.84
N ALA A 41 -1.81 -9.13 7.06
CA ALA A 41 -0.59 -9.03 7.88
C ALA A 41 0.45 -8.06 7.29
N ILE A 42 0.60 -8.02 5.96
CA ILE A 42 1.48 -7.04 5.30
C ILE A 42 0.96 -5.61 5.48
N VAL A 43 -0.34 -5.41 5.30
CA VAL A 43 -0.99 -4.10 5.45
C VAL A 43 -0.80 -3.56 6.87
N GLN A 44 -1.03 -4.39 7.90
CA GLN A 44 -0.80 -4.00 9.30
C GLN A 44 0.66 -3.62 9.60
N GLY A 45 1.61 -4.19 8.84
CA GLY A 45 3.03 -3.86 8.96
C GLY A 45 3.47 -2.58 8.22
N LEU A 46 2.64 -2.00 7.35
CA LEU A 46 3.01 -0.85 6.53
C LEU A 46 3.45 0.39 7.32
N PRO A 47 2.77 0.81 8.41
CA PRO A 47 3.19 2.01 9.15
C PRO A 47 4.64 1.88 9.66
N ASN A 48 4.99 0.71 10.20
CA ASN A 48 6.32 0.41 10.70
C ASN A 48 7.34 0.33 9.56
N TYR A 49 6.97 -0.34 8.46
CA TYR A 49 7.85 -0.47 7.30
C TYR A 49 8.20 0.91 6.71
N ILE A 50 7.21 1.76 6.49
CA ILE A 50 7.41 3.10 5.90
C ILE A 50 8.23 3.98 6.84
N SER A 51 7.98 3.91 8.15
CA SER A 51 8.74 4.66 9.14
C SER A 51 10.22 4.23 9.19
N ALA A 52 10.51 2.94 9.01
CA ALA A 52 11.87 2.41 9.05
C ALA A 52 12.64 2.61 7.74
N TRP A 53 11.97 2.46 6.59
CA TRP A 53 12.64 2.34 5.29
C TRP A 53 12.24 3.40 4.26
N GLY A 54 11.09 4.03 4.42
CA GLY A 54 10.55 5.02 3.48
C GLY A 54 9.95 4.44 2.20
N LEU A 55 9.37 5.34 1.39
CA LEU A 55 8.58 5.00 0.20
C LEU A 55 9.41 4.46 -0.97
N HIS A 56 10.64 4.93 -1.15
CA HIS A 56 11.48 4.46 -2.26
C HIS A 56 11.77 2.95 -2.16
N ARG A 57 11.99 2.43 -0.94
CA ARG A 57 12.17 0.98 -0.72
C ARG A 57 10.86 0.23 -0.91
N LEU A 58 9.74 0.78 -0.44
CA LEU A 58 8.41 0.21 -0.66
C LEU A 58 8.12 0.04 -2.15
N ALA A 59 8.42 1.04 -2.98
CA ALA A 59 8.26 0.98 -4.43
C ALA A 59 9.15 -0.10 -5.07
N GLY A 60 10.41 -0.19 -4.65
CA GLY A 60 11.33 -1.22 -5.14
C GLY A 60 10.88 -2.63 -4.79
N ASP A 61 10.46 -2.86 -3.55
CA ASP A 61 9.92 -4.15 -3.11
C ASP A 61 8.58 -4.45 -3.79
N GLY A 62 7.74 -3.45 -4.03
CA GLY A 62 6.49 -3.59 -4.77
C GLY A 62 6.72 -4.18 -6.16
N LEU A 63 7.66 -3.61 -6.92
CA LEU A 63 8.04 -4.13 -8.23
C LEU A 63 8.62 -5.55 -8.16
N LYS A 64 9.54 -5.77 -7.22
CA LYS A 64 10.20 -7.05 -7.02
C LYS A 64 9.18 -8.17 -6.77
N TYR A 65 8.22 -7.95 -5.89
CA TYR A 65 7.21 -8.95 -5.57
C TYR A 65 6.13 -9.06 -6.63
N HIS A 66 5.73 -7.95 -7.25
CA HIS A 66 4.75 -7.97 -8.34
C HIS A 66 5.24 -8.83 -9.51
N ASN A 67 6.50 -8.65 -9.90
CA ASN A 67 7.17 -9.47 -10.94
C ASN A 67 7.73 -10.80 -10.41
N GLY A 68 7.55 -11.07 -9.12
CA GLY A 68 8.07 -12.25 -8.45
C GLY A 68 7.22 -13.51 -8.68
N SER A 69 7.53 -14.54 -7.88
CA SER A 69 6.79 -15.81 -7.87
C SER A 69 5.33 -15.61 -7.49
N LYS A 70 4.45 -16.50 -7.98
CA LYS A 70 3.03 -16.48 -7.63
C LYS A 70 2.81 -16.49 -6.11
N GLU A 71 3.67 -17.15 -5.35
CA GLU A 71 3.54 -17.22 -3.89
C GLU A 71 3.78 -15.91 -3.16
N THR A 72 4.56 -14.98 -3.74
CA THR A 72 4.89 -13.70 -3.11
C THR A 72 4.20 -12.50 -3.75
N ARG A 73 3.52 -12.72 -4.88
CA ARG A 73 2.88 -11.67 -5.68
C ARG A 73 1.85 -10.83 -4.93
N TYR A 74 1.14 -11.42 -3.95
CA TYR A 74 0.22 -10.66 -3.06
C TYR A 74 0.91 -9.49 -2.34
N LYS A 75 2.21 -9.60 -1.99
CA LYS A 75 2.98 -8.50 -1.39
C LYS A 75 3.14 -7.34 -2.38
N GLY A 76 3.37 -7.69 -3.65
CA GLY A 76 3.46 -6.74 -4.74
C GLY A 76 2.17 -5.98 -4.95
N PHE A 77 1.02 -6.67 -4.94
CA PHE A 77 -0.30 -6.02 -5.02
C PHE A 77 -0.51 -5.03 -3.88
N VAL A 78 -0.22 -5.42 -2.63
CA VAL A 78 -0.35 -4.53 -1.46
C VAL A 78 0.50 -3.27 -1.63
N TYR A 79 1.78 -3.42 -1.96
CA TYR A 79 2.70 -2.27 -2.05
C TYR A 79 2.38 -1.36 -3.25
N GLN A 80 2.07 -1.94 -4.41
CA GLN A 80 1.75 -1.16 -5.61
C GLN A 80 0.42 -0.41 -5.46
N GLN A 81 -0.62 -1.08 -4.96
CA GLN A 81 -1.91 -0.43 -4.72
C GLN A 81 -1.81 0.67 -3.66
N PHE A 82 -1.02 0.45 -2.61
CA PHE A 82 -0.76 1.48 -1.60
C PHE A 82 -0.11 2.72 -2.21
N LEU A 83 0.90 2.54 -3.07
CA LEU A 83 1.59 3.64 -3.73
C LEU A 83 0.69 4.38 -4.74
N GLN A 84 -0.17 3.67 -5.47
CA GLN A 84 -1.17 4.27 -6.36
C GLN A 84 -2.17 5.12 -5.57
N THR A 85 -2.73 4.55 -4.49
CA THR A 85 -3.66 5.26 -3.60
C THR A 85 -3.01 6.51 -2.99
N LEU A 86 -1.73 6.42 -2.59
CA LEU A 86 -0.97 7.55 -2.09
C LEU A 86 -0.73 8.62 -3.17
N GLN A 87 -0.43 8.23 -4.40
CA GLN A 87 -0.26 9.14 -5.54
C GLN A 87 -1.56 9.93 -5.78
N GLU A 88 -2.70 9.23 -5.82
CA GLU A 88 -4.02 9.83 -5.98
C GLU A 88 -4.37 10.78 -4.83
N LEU A 89 -4.13 10.39 -3.58
CA LEU A 89 -4.43 11.25 -2.43
C LEU A 89 -3.52 12.48 -2.35
N SER A 90 -2.23 12.30 -2.64
CA SER A 90 -1.24 13.36 -2.51
C SER A 90 -1.25 14.35 -3.66
N GLN A 91 -1.71 13.93 -4.84
CA GLN A 91 -1.57 14.66 -6.10
C GLN A 91 -0.10 14.99 -6.43
N ILE A 92 0.85 14.26 -5.83
CA ILE A 92 2.28 14.39 -6.11
C ILE A 92 2.60 13.44 -7.26
N ASN A 93 3.21 13.97 -8.31
CA ASN A 93 3.59 13.19 -9.47
C ASN A 93 4.84 12.34 -9.18
N PHE A 94 4.65 11.15 -8.60
CA PHE A 94 5.65 10.08 -8.56
C PHE A 94 5.06 8.82 -9.15
N ALA A 95 5.85 8.02 -9.88
CA ALA A 95 5.36 6.77 -10.44
C ALA A 95 5.52 5.62 -9.41
N PRO A 96 4.46 4.86 -9.08
CA PRO A 96 4.51 3.70 -8.16
C PRO A 96 5.53 2.62 -8.56
N ASP A 97 5.85 2.56 -9.85
CA ASP A 97 6.79 1.64 -10.50
C ASP A 97 8.18 2.27 -10.74
N ASN A 98 8.45 3.46 -10.22
CA ASN A 98 9.73 4.14 -10.38
C ASN A 98 10.31 4.63 -9.04
N PRO A 99 11.05 3.77 -8.31
CA PRO A 99 11.70 4.15 -7.05
C PRO A 99 12.65 5.35 -7.17
N LYS A 100 13.27 5.55 -8.35
CA LYS A 100 14.19 6.68 -8.58
C LYS A 100 13.48 8.03 -8.51
N GLY A 101 12.19 8.09 -8.88
CA GLY A 101 11.40 9.32 -8.75
C GLY A 101 11.28 9.78 -7.31
N LEU A 102 11.11 8.84 -6.38
CA LEU A 102 11.05 9.12 -4.94
C LEU A 102 12.42 9.48 -4.35
N ILE A 103 13.51 8.85 -4.83
CA ILE A 103 14.88 9.15 -4.38
C ILE A 103 15.30 10.57 -4.77
N ASN A 104 14.92 11.01 -5.98
CA ASN A 104 15.31 12.32 -6.53
C ASN A 104 14.35 13.45 -6.15
N MET A 105 13.32 13.14 -5.35
CA MET A 105 12.34 14.12 -4.89
C MET A 105 12.99 15.09 -3.89
N ASP A 106 12.57 16.35 -3.93
CA ASP A 106 13.03 17.32 -2.93
C ASP A 106 12.69 16.84 -1.51
N LEU A 107 13.61 17.11 -0.57
CA LEU A 107 13.51 16.62 0.81
C LEU A 107 12.20 17.05 1.50
N SER A 108 11.72 18.27 1.26
CA SER A 108 10.53 18.80 1.91
C SER A 108 9.25 18.12 1.38
N THR A 109 9.14 17.94 0.06
CA THR A 109 8.03 17.19 -0.56
C THR A 109 8.07 15.74 -0.14
N TYR A 110 9.24 15.09 -0.17
CA TYR A 110 9.38 13.69 0.25
C TYR A 110 9.02 13.49 1.73
N ALA A 111 9.45 14.37 2.61
CA ALA A 111 9.09 14.32 4.03
C ALA A 111 7.57 14.51 4.25
N GLY A 112 6.94 15.41 3.50
CA GLY A 112 5.49 15.60 3.51
C GLY A 112 4.75 14.35 3.03
N LEU A 113 5.19 13.77 1.92
CA LEU A 113 4.65 12.55 1.34
C LEU A 113 4.80 11.35 2.29
N ASN A 114 5.95 11.20 2.93
CA ASN A 114 6.18 10.15 3.94
C ASN A 114 5.22 10.27 5.12
N ARG A 115 4.96 11.49 5.63
CA ARG A 115 3.98 11.69 6.72
C ARG A 115 2.57 11.31 6.29
N LEU A 116 2.16 11.71 5.08
CA LEU A 116 0.87 11.31 4.52
C LEU A 116 0.78 9.79 4.35
N ALA A 117 1.84 9.15 3.87
CA ALA A 117 1.90 7.71 3.71
C ALA A 117 1.76 6.97 5.04
N ILE A 118 2.41 7.44 6.11
CA ILE A 118 2.26 6.82 7.44
C ILE A 118 0.81 6.93 7.91
N ALA A 119 0.17 8.08 7.73
CA ALA A 119 -1.26 8.24 8.07
C ALA A 119 -2.14 7.30 7.23
N LEU A 120 -1.87 7.16 5.92
CA LEU A 120 -2.64 6.28 5.05
C LEU A 120 -2.45 4.82 5.44
N ALA A 121 -1.23 4.43 5.79
CA ALA A 121 -0.91 3.09 6.24
C ALA A 121 -1.61 2.74 7.56
N GLN A 122 -1.79 3.70 8.46
CA GLN A 122 -2.55 3.51 9.70
C GLN A 122 -4.04 3.30 9.41
N GLU A 123 -4.62 4.08 8.50
CA GLU A 123 -6.01 3.90 8.07
C GLU A 123 -6.21 2.55 7.36
N TRP A 124 -5.28 2.16 6.50
CA TRP A 124 -5.28 0.84 5.88
C TRP A 124 -5.21 -0.29 6.91
N ALA A 125 -4.32 -0.18 7.90
CA ALA A 125 -4.20 -1.16 8.98
C ALA A 125 -5.47 -1.27 9.82
N PHE A 126 -6.20 -0.16 10.01
CA PHE A 126 -7.50 -0.16 10.69
C PHE A 126 -8.55 -0.96 9.91
N TRP A 127 -8.66 -0.75 8.58
CA TRP A 127 -9.66 -1.42 7.74
C TRP A 127 -9.28 -2.83 7.30
N SER A 128 -7.99 -3.20 7.36
CA SER A 128 -7.49 -4.43 6.73
C SER A 128 -8.20 -5.69 7.22
N THR A 129 -8.50 -5.78 8.51
CA THR A 129 -9.15 -6.95 9.11
C THR A 129 -10.58 -7.11 8.61
N ALA A 130 -11.31 -6.01 8.40
CA ALA A 130 -12.68 -6.03 7.91
C ALA A 130 -12.77 -6.45 6.44
N ILE A 131 -11.79 -6.08 5.62
CA ILE A 131 -11.82 -6.28 4.16
C ILE A 131 -11.05 -7.54 3.75
N LEU A 132 -9.83 -7.73 4.27
CA LEU A 132 -8.93 -8.82 3.91
C LEU A 132 -9.00 -10.00 4.91
N GLY A 133 -9.67 -9.81 6.04
CA GLY A 133 -9.79 -10.79 7.12
C GLY A 133 -8.65 -10.72 8.14
N GLU A 134 -8.81 -11.50 9.21
CA GLU A 134 -7.84 -11.60 10.30
C GLU A 134 -6.45 -11.96 9.77
N PRO A 135 -5.40 -11.20 10.13
CA PRO A 135 -4.03 -11.48 9.71
C PRO A 135 -3.63 -12.89 10.16
N LYS A 136 -2.94 -13.61 9.28
CA LYS A 136 -2.33 -14.88 9.64
C LYS A 136 -0.94 -14.61 10.20
N GLU A 137 -0.69 -15.04 11.44
CA GLU A 137 0.64 -15.08 12.07
C GLU A 137 1.66 -15.85 11.22
#